data_AF-A0A947Z815-F1
#
_entry.id   AF-A0A947Z815-F1
#
_cell.length_a   1.000
_cell.length_b   1.000
_cell.length_c   1.000
_cell.angle_alpha   90.00
_cell.angle_beta   90.00
_cell.angle_gamma   90.00
#
_symmetry.space_group_name_H-M   'P 1'
#
loop_
_entity.id
_entity.type
_entity.pdbx_description
1 polymer ?
#
loop_
_entity_poly.entity_id
_entity_poly.type
_entity_poly.pdbx_seq_one_letter_code
_entity_poly.pdbx_strand_id
1 'polypeptide(L)'
;EWRAWPVEQRLSHALIKGLTKNIVRDVEECRQLYPRALDVIEGPLMDGMDMVGDLFGKGKMFLPQVVKSARVMKMAVNHLEPFIQEEKAAGESSSKGKILLATVKGDVHDIGKSIVGVVLGCNGYEVIDIGVMVPATEILEAAKTEQVDMIGLSGLITPSLQEMRFVATIMEERGFSVPLLIGGATTSAIHTAVKIAPHYSGPVIHVKDASLAVGVAANIMGENRGAFFAANEEKHRQEQEKQAGRTREDLFLPLETVRENRLMLDFESYTPPAPKHPGIHTFENIPISVLLPYIDWRFFFISWEMGGDWPRLLDDPDKGPEARKLLADAQAMLGTLEQEGVLSTAGAVGIFCASGEGDDIVLYKDEERAEVLARIPTLRQQKRKNNTPWYLALSDYVAPLQSGKKDYLGMMAVTAGRGMETLVNAYKESGDDYSSLLVKTLGDRLAEAMAEYLHEKIRKELWGFAPDEAFTPGELHRVLYRGIRPAPGYPPCPDHTEKDLIFTLLPMEQLGMSLTESRMMLPAASVSAYVMSNPEAKYFSVGKVTRAQVEDYAARKNIPFEEAEKWLASILTY
;
A
#
# COMPACT_ATOMS: atom_id res chain seq x y z
N GLU A 1 6.79 39.70 -14.13
CA GLU A 1 8.14 39.68 -14.73
C GLU A 1 8.27 38.60 -15.81
N TRP A 2 8.11 37.31 -15.50
CA TRP A 2 8.29 36.21 -16.48
C TRP A 2 7.36 36.22 -17.72
N ARG A 3 6.20 36.90 -17.65
CA ARG A 3 5.28 37.03 -18.80
C ARG A 3 5.86 37.80 -19.99
N ALA A 4 6.92 38.57 -19.78
CA ALA A 4 7.62 39.30 -20.83
C ALA A 4 8.73 38.48 -21.51
N TRP A 5 9.02 37.26 -21.04
CA TRP A 5 10.02 36.37 -21.63
C TRP A 5 9.53 35.76 -22.96
N PRO A 6 10.47 35.24 -23.80
CA PRO A 6 10.14 34.40 -24.94
C PRO A 6 9.22 33.24 -24.56
N VAL A 7 8.34 32.82 -25.47
CA VAL A 7 7.28 31.84 -25.18
C VAL A 7 7.83 30.50 -24.70
N GLU A 8 8.97 30.07 -25.25
CA GLU A 8 9.67 28.84 -24.86
C GLU A 8 10.08 28.92 -23.38
N GLN A 9 10.67 30.05 -22.96
CA GLN A 9 11.04 30.28 -21.57
C GLN A 9 9.82 30.38 -20.65
N ARG A 10 8.70 30.91 -21.14
CA ARG A 10 7.44 30.93 -20.40
C ARG A 10 6.88 29.53 -20.18
N LEU A 11 6.95 28.66 -21.20
CA LEU A 11 6.55 27.25 -21.10
C LEU A 11 7.42 26.51 -20.09
N SER A 12 8.74 26.59 -20.18
CA SER A 12 9.65 25.96 -19.20
C SER A 12 9.40 26.48 -17.79
N HIS A 13 9.19 27.80 -17.62
CA HIS A 13 8.85 28.37 -16.32
C HIS A 13 7.52 27.85 -15.78
N ALA A 14 6.49 27.76 -16.63
CA ALA A 14 5.17 27.25 -16.26
C ALA A 14 5.24 25.77 -15.85
N LEU A 15 6.01 24.95 -16.57
CA LEU A 15 6.24 23.55 -16.24
C LEU A 15 6.96 23.41 -14.90
N ILE A 16 8.11 24.06 -14.71
CA ILE A 16 8.91 23.98 -13.47
C ILE A 16 8.12 24.46 -12.25
N LYS A 17 7.26 25.48 -12.42
CA LYS A 17 6.45 26.04 -11.32
C LYS A 17 5.06 25.41 -11.19
N GLY A 18 4.67 24.49 -12.09
CA GLY A 18 3.35 23.86 -12.08
C GLY A 18 2.18 24.85 -12.31
N LEU A 19 2.38 25.86 -13.16
CA LEU A 19 1.39 26.93 -13.41
C LEU A 19 0.47 26.59 -14.60
N THR A 20 -0.82 26.40 -14.32
CA THR A 20 -1.82 26.01 -15.35
C THR A 20 -2.52 27.19 -16.02
N LYS A 21 -2.60 28.36 -15.36
CA LYS A 21 -3.50 29.46 -15.76
C LYS A 21 -3.34 29.98 -17.20
N ASN A 22 -2.11 30.00 -17.73
CA ASN A 22 -1.83 30.54 -19.08
C ASN A 22 -1.26 29.49 -20.05
N ILE A 23 -1.21 28.22 -19.66
CA ILE A 23 -0.47 27.20 -20.43
C ILE A 23 -1.01 27.06 -21.84
N VAL A 24 -2.34 26.99 -22.00
CA VAL A 24 -3.01 26.87 -23.30
C VAL A 24 -2.63 28.02 -24.25
N ARG A 25 -2.58 29.24 -23.71
CA ARG A 25 -2.21 30.43 -24.50
C ARG A 25 -0.75 30.39 -24.92
N ASP A 26 0.15 30.02 -24.01
CA ASP A 26 1.58 29.95 -24.30
C ASP A 26 1.88 28.82 -25.30
N VAL A 27 1.21 27.68 -25.16
CA VAL A 27 1.34 26.54 -26.08
C VAL A 27 0.84 26.91 -27.47
N GLU A 28 -0.29 27.61 -27.59
CA GLU A 28 -0.80 28.07 -28.88
C GLU A 28 0.15 29.07 -29.56
N GLU A 29 0.75 29.99 -28.79
CA GLU A 29 1.74 30.92 -29.32
C GLU A 29 2.99 30.16 -29.80
N CYS A 30 3.47 29.16 -29.05
CA CYS A 30 4.56 28.27 -29.48
C CYS A 30 4.19 27.48 -30.74
N ARG A 31 2.98 26.90 -30.81
CA ARG A 31 2.53 26.11 -31.96
C ARG A 31 2.61 26.89 -33.27
N GLN A 32 2.37 28.20 -33.25
CA GLN A 32 2.46 29.06 -34.43
C GLN A 32 3.91 29.37 -34.85
N LEU A 33 4.89 29.19 -33.96
CA LEU A 33 6.31 29.42 -34.24
C LEU A 33 7.04 28.16 -34.73
N TYR A 34 6.48 26.97 -34.50
CA TYR A 34 7.09 25.70 -34.86
C TYR A 34 6.43 25.11 -36.11
N PRO A 35 7.18 24.37 -36.96
CA PRO A 35 6.64 23.79 -38.19
C PRO A 35 5.55 22.74 -37.95
N ARG A 36 5.66 21.96 -36.88
CA ARG A 36 4.71 20.92 -36.47
C ARG A 36 4.31 21.10 -35.02
N ALA A 37 3.07 20.78 -34.68
CA ALA A 37 2.61 20.73 -33.30
C ALA A 37 3.42 19.72 -32.46
N LEU A 38 3.89 18.63 -33.08
CA LEU A 38 4.77 17.66 -32.42
C LEU A 38 6.12 18.28 -32.00
N ASP A 39 6.66 19.23 -32.77
CA ASP A 39 7.94 19.87 -32.46
C ASP A 39 7.85 20.73 -31.18
N VAL A 40 6.65 21.20 -30.81
CA VAL A 40 6.42 21.90 -29.54
C VAL A 40 6.53 20.95 -28.36
N ILE A 41 6.07 19.69 -28.53
CA ILE A 41 6.21 18.65 -27.52
C ILE A 41 7.69 18.26 -27.40
N GLU A 42 8.32 17.88 -28.51
CA GLU A 42 9.70 17.37 -28.53
C GLU A 42 10.75 18.44 -28.21
N GLY A 43 10.44 19.72 -28.40
CA GLY A 43 11.30 20.85 -28.04
C GLY A 43 10.95 21.46 -26.68
N PRO A 44 10.31 22.65 -26.64
CA PRO A 44 10.23 23.47 -25.45
C PRO A 44 9.52 22.81 -24.26
N LEU A 45 8.55 21.94 -24.51
CA LEU A 45 7.86 21.21 -23.44
C LEU A 45 8.74 20.11 -22.84
N MET A 46 9.37 19.27 -23.68
CA MET A 46 10.32 18.26 -23.20
C MET A 46 11.56 18.87 -22.55
N ASP A 47 12.09 19.96 -23.08
CA ASP A 47 13.19 20.71 -22.44
C ASP A 47 12.81 21.15 -21.00
N GLY A 48 11.58 21.65 -20.84
CA GLY A 48 11.05 22.02 -19.53
C GLY A 48 10.92 20.82 -18.59
N MET A 49 10.51 19.66 -19.11
CA MET A 49 10.35 18.43 -18.32
C MET A 49 11.70 17.77 -17.99
N ASP A 50 12.68 17.81 -18.88
CA ASP A 50 14.04 17.36 -18.61
C ASP A 50 14.65 18.19 -17.48
N MET A 51 14.43 19.52 -17.46
CA MET A 51 14.82 20.36 -16.32
C MET A 51 14.14 19.96 -15.01
N VAL A 52 12.86 19.58 -15.04
CA VAL A 52 12.12 19.07 -13.86
C VAL A 52 12.75 17.76 -13.38
N GLY A 53 13.03 16.82 -14.28
CA GLY A 53 13.71 15.56 -13.96
C GLY A 53 15.09 15.79 -13.35
N ASP A 54 15.86 16.72 -13.91
CA ASP A 54 17.17 17.13 -13.42
C ASP A 54 17.13 17.71 -11.99
N LEU A 55 16.16 18.59 -11.72
CA LEU A 55 15.98 19.18 -10.40
C LEU A 55 15.52 18.13 -9.38
N PHE A 56 14.64 17.21 -9.78
CA PHE A 56 14.18 16.11 -8.95
C PHE A 56 15.33 15.15 -8.62
N GLY A 57 16.13 14.74 -9.61
CA GLY A 57 17.31 13.90 -9.41
C GLY A 57 18.40 14.55 -8.55
N LYS A 58 18.51 15.88 -8.57
CA LYS A 58 19.41 16.67 -7.70
C LYS A 58 18.81 16.96 -6.31
N GLY A 59 17.60 16.50 -6.01
CA GLY A 59 16.90 16.74 -4.74
C GLY A 59 16.47 18.20 -4.51
N LYS A 60 16.41 19.02 -5.57
CA LYS A 60 16.00 20.43 -5.54
C LYS A 60 14.52 20.65 -5.87
N MET A 61 13.85 19.60 -6.32
CA MET A 61 12.42 19.54 -6.58
C MET A 61 11.90 18.24 -5.97
N PHE A 62 10.65 18.25 -5.50
CA PHE A 62 10.05 17.12 -4.80
C PHE A 62 8.82 16.62 -5.55
N LEU A 63 8.38 15.41 -5.22
CA LEU A 63 7.29 14.74 -5.94
C LEU A 63 6.01 15.59 -6.08
N PRO A 64 5.52 16.34 -5.06
CA PRO A 64 4.35 17.22 -5.24
C PRO A 64 4.49 18.21 -6.40
N GLN A 65 5.70 18.73 -6.60
CA GLN A 65 6.00 19.69 -7.66
C GLN A 65 6.08 18.97 -9.00
N VAL A 66 6.73 17.80 -9.06
CA VAL A 66 6.81 16.98 -10.28
C VAL A 66 5.43 16.62 -10.80
N VAL A 67 4.51 16.20 -9.91
CA VAL A 67 3.13 15.89 -10.30
C VAL A 67 2.38 17.14 -10.77
N LYS A 68 2.62 18.31 -10.15
CA LYS A 68 2.07 19.58 -10.65
C LYS A 68 2.63 19.97 -12.02
N SER A 69 3.90 19.70 -12.30
CA SER A 69 4.52 19.90 -13.62
C SER A 69 3.90 18.97 -14.67
N ALA A 70 3.71 17.69 -14.32
CA ALA A 70 3.04 16.70 -15.17
C ALA A 70 1.65 17.17 -15.62
N ARG A 71 0.87 17.75 -14.69
CA ARG A 71 -0.43 18.33 -14.99
C ARG A 71 -0.35 19.44 -16.03
N VAL A 72 0.62 20.35 -15.91
CA VAL A 72 0.84 21.42 -16.89
C VAL A 72 1.22 20.83 -18.25
N MET A 73 2.09 19.82 -18.28
CA MET A 73 2.47 19.10 -19.50
C MET A 73 1.27 18.45 -20.18
N LYS A 74 0.43 17.73 -19.43
CA LYS A 74 -0.77 17.07 -19.96
C LYS A 74 -1.78 18.07 -20.51
N MET A 75 -2.00 19.19 -19.84
CA MET A 75 -2.84 20.28 -20.36
C MET A 75 -2.29 20.86 -21.67
N ALA A 76 -0.96 20.99 -21.80
CA ALA A 76 -0.32 21.44 -23.03
C ALA A 76 -0.51 20.44 -24.18
N VAL A 77 -0.24 19.15 -23.93
CA VAL A 77 -0.41 18.08 -24.92
C VAL A 77 -1.86 17.96 -25.36
N ASN A 78 -2.83 18.00 -24.43
CA ASN A 78 -4.26 17.95 -24.75
C ASN A 78 -4.70 19.10 -25.68
N HIS A 79 -4.08 20.28 -25.56
CA HIS A 79 -4.33 21.39 -26.48
C HIS A 79 -3.72 21.14 -27.88
N LEU A 80 -2.56 20.48 -27.95
CA LEU A 80 -1.88 20.17 -29.20
C LEU A 80 -2.47 18.96 -29.92
N GLU A 81 -3.15 18.05 -29.20
CA GLU A 81 -3.73 16.80 -29.71
C GLU A 81 -4.51 16.96 -31.03
N PRO A 82 -5.45 17.92 -31.19
CA PRO A 82 -6.20 18.06 -32.44
C PRO A 82 -5.30 18.41 -33.63
N PHE A 83 -4.31 19.28 -33.42
CA PHE A 83 -3.36 19.69 -34.46
C PHE A 83 -2.41 18.54 -34.82
N ILE A 84 -1.98 17.77 -33.83
CA ILE A 84 -1.15 16.57 -34.04
C ILE A 84 -1.94 15.52 -34.84
N GLN A 85 -3.24 15.35 -34.58
CA GLN A 85 -4.08 14.42 -35.36
C GLN A 85 -4.25 14.87 -36.81
N GLU A 86 -4.38 16.18 -37.05
CA GLU A 86 -4.37 16.76 -38.41
C GLU A 86 -3.01 16.53 -39.12
N GLU A 87 -1.90 16.59 -38.39
CA GLU A 87 -0.54 16.38 -38.91
C GLU A 87 -0.17 14.89 -39.08
N LYS A 88 -0.64 14.01 -38.18
CA LYS A 88 -0.33 12.56 -38.12
C LYS A 88 -0.90 11.74 -39.28
N ALA A 89 -1.72 12.33 -40.16
CA ALA A 89 -1.97 11.75 -41.48
C ALA A 89 -0.68 11.53 -42.30
N ALA A 90 0.47 12.10 -41.87
CA ALA A 90 1.78 11.98 -42.50
C ALA A 90 2.83 11.11 -41.74
N GLY A 91 2.49 10.45 -40.63
CA GLY A 91 3.34 9.42 -40.01
C GLY A 91 4.33 9.88 -38.93
N GLU A 92 4.46 9.00 -37.94
CA GLU A 92 5.40 8.95 -36.79
C GLU A 92 5.10 9.79 -35.53
N SER A 93 5.26 9.11 -34.39
CA SER A 93 5.18 9.58 -33.01
C SER A 93 6.40 9.01 -32.30
N SER A 94 7.40 9.83 -31.95
CA SER A 94 8.61 9.37 -31.26
C SER A 94 8.47 9.48 -29.74
N SER A 95 7.98 8.42 -29.08
CA SER A 95 8.14 8.27 -27.62
C SER A 95 9.51 7.67 -27.30
N LYS A 96 10.07 7.91 -26.10
CA LYS A 96 11.35 7.29 -25.66
C LYS A 96 11.22 5.78 -25.39
N GLY A 97 10.02 5.23 -25.54
CA GLY A 97 9.64 3.86 -25.23
C GLY A 97 8.24 3.81 -24.61
N LYS A 98 7.61 2.64 -24.70
CA LYS A 98 6.27 2.37 -24.22
C LYS A 98 6.31 1.39 -23.04
N ILE A 99 5.68 1.75 -21.92
CA ILE A 99 5.61 0.92 -20.72
C ILE A 99 4.16 0.64 -20.34
N LEU A 100 3.87 -0.64 -20.07
CA LEU A 100 2.60 -1.04 -19.46
C LEU A 100 2.76 -1.11 -17.94
N LEU A 101 1.82 -0.52 -17.20
CA LEU A 101 1.76 -0.60 -15.75
C LEU A 101 0.44 -1.25 -15.32
N ALA A 102 0.51 -2.22 -14.40
CA ALA A 102 -0.66 -2.87 -13.84
C ALA A 102 -0.49 -3.14 -12.34
N THR A 103 -1.54 -2.95 -11.55
CA THR A 103 -1.62 -3.56 -10.22
C THR A 103 -2.19 -4.97 -10.40
N VAL A 104 -1.47 -5.97 -9.88
CA VAL A 104 -1.76 -7.38 -10.15
C VAL A 104 -3.12 -7.81 -9.62
N LYS A 105 -3.61 -8.94 -10.15
CA LYS A 105 -4.88 -9.57 -9.79
C LYS A 105 -5.13 -9.60 -8.27
N GLY A 106 -6.35 -9.25 -7.88
CA GLY A 106 -6.80 -9.18 -6.49
C GLY A 106 -6.26 -7.98 -5.69
N ASP A 107 -5.27 -7.25 -6.18
CA ASP A 107 -4.73 -6.06 -5.51
C ASP A 107 -5.36 -4.77 -6.04
N VAL A 108 -5.70 -3.86 -5.13
CA VAL A 108 -6.50 -2.65 -5.42
C VAL A 108 -5.73 -1.35 -5.16
N HIS A 109 -4.57 -1.41 -4.52
CA HIS A 109 -3.80 -0.21 -4.21
C HIS A 109 -2.90 0.18 -5.39
N ASP A 110 -2.98 1.45 -5.80
CA ASP A 110 -2.29 1.95 -6.98
C ASP A 110 -1.65 3.33 -6.78
N ILE A 111 -1.54 3.84 -5.55
CA ILE A 111 -0.90 5.14 -5.26
C ILE A 111 0.53 5.15 -5.79
N GLY A 112 1.34 4.15 -5.41
CA GLY A 112 2.72 4.02 -5.90
C GLY A 112 2.82 3.83 -7.42
N LYS A 113 1.94 3.00 -8.00
CA LYS A 113 1.86 2.81 -9.47
C LYS A 113 1.53 4.12 -10.19
N SER A 114 0.56 4.88 -9.68
CA SER A 114 0.15 6.16 -10.24
C SER A 114 1.31 7.16 -10.23
N ILE A 115 2.07 7.20 -9.13
CA ILE A 115 3.28 8.03 -9.01
C ILE A 115 4.33 7.61 -10.06
N VAL A 116 4.63 6.31 -10.18
CA VAL A 116 5.57 5.80 -11.19
C VAL A 116 5.12 6.18 -12.60
N GLY A 117 3.83 6.03 -12.92
CA GLY A 117 3.28 6.40 -14.22
C GLY A 117 3.43 7.89 -14.52
N VAL A 118 3.11 8.76 -13.56
CA VAL A 118 3.30 10.21 -13.71
C VAL A 118 4.78 10.55 -13.92
N VAL A 119 5.68 9.97 -13.12
CA VAL A 119 7.13 10.23 -13.20
C VAL A 119 7.72 9.74 -14.54
N LEU A 120 7.31 8.58 -15.04
CA LEU A 120 7.75 8.07 -16.34
C LEU A 120 7.19 8.91 -17.49
N GLY A 121 5.90 9.28 -17.45
CA GLY A 121 5.29 10.18 -18.43
C GLY A 121 6.01 11.53 -18.48
N CYS A 122 6.42 12.05 -17.32
CA CYS A 122 7.23 13.28 -17.24
C CYS A 122 8.59 13.16 -17.95
N ASN A 123 9.09 11.95 -18.19
CA ASN A 123 10.39 11.74 -18.83
C ASN A 123 10.27 11.35 -20.31
N GLY A 124 9.07 11.46 -20.90
CA GLY A 124 8.83 11.22 -22.33
C GLY A 124 8.54 9.76 -22.68
N TYR A 125 8.21 8.93 -21.70
CA TYR A 125 7.73 7.56 -21.92
C TYR A 125 6.21 7.56 -22.16
N GLU A 126 5.75 6.71 -23.06
CA GLU A 126 4.32 6.42 -23.21
C GLU A 126 3.90 5.40 -22.14
N VAL A 127 3.02 5.80 -21.22
CA VAL A 127 2.59 4.97 -20.10
C VAL A 127 1.17 4.47 -20.32
N ILE A 128 1.01 3.15 -20.38
CA ILE A 128 -0.28 2.47 -20.49
C ILE A 128 -0.61 1.87 -19.14
N ASP A 129 -1.39 2.59 -18.34
CA ASP A 129 -1.90 2.10 -17.06
C ASP A 129 -3.23 1.39 -17.25
N ILE A 130 -3.23 0.06 -17.12
CA ILE A 130 -4.43 -0.78 -17.28
C ILE A 130 -5.17 -1.03 -15.95
N GLY A 131 -4.85 -0.27 -14.89
CA GLY A 131 -5.62 -0.22 -13.67
C GLY A 131 -5.19 -1.21 -12.59
N VAL A 132 -6.17 -1.73 -11.86
CA VAL A 132 -6.00 -2.58 -10.67
C VAL A 132 -6.77 -3.89 -10.79
N MET A 133 -6.40 -4.87 -9.96
CA MET A 133 -6.94 -6.23 -10.00
C MET A 133 -6.81 -6.91 -11.37
N VAL A 134 -5.75 -6.59 -12.12
CA VAL A 134 -5.64 -7.02 -13.52
C VAL A 134 -5.10 -8.45 -13.64
N PRO A 135 -5.83 -9.39 -14.29
CA PRO A 135 -5.35 -10.74 -14.54
C PRO A 135 -4.11 -10.80 -15.44
N ALA A 136 -3.26 -11.81 -15.23
CA ALA A 136 -2.06 -12.04 -16.04
C ALA A 136 -2.35 -12.10 -17.55
N THR A 137 -3.46 -12.74 -17.94
CA THR A 137 -3.85 -12.86 -19.35
C THR A 137 -4.10 -11.50 -19.99
N GLU A 138 -4.80 -10.61 -19.29
CA GLU A 138 -5.12 -9.27 -19.75
C GLU A 138 -3.87 -8.39 -19.81
N ILE A 139 -2.99 -8.48 -18.81
CA ILE A 139 -1.68 -7.79 -18.82
C ILE A 139 -0.90 -8.14 -20.09
N LEU A 140 -0.82 -9.43 -20.41
CA LEU A 140 -0.02 -9.91 -21.55
C LEU A 140 -0.71 -9.61 -22.90
N GLU A 141 -2.04 -9.66 -22.95
CA GLU A 141 -2.81 -9.28 -24.14
C GLU A 141 -2.68 -7.79 -24.46
N ALA A 142 -2.78 -6.93 -23.44
CA ALA A 142 -2.56 -5.51 -23.56
C ALA A 142 -1.10 -5.23 -23.97
N ALA A 143 -0.11 -5.84 -23.32
CA ALA A 143 1.31 -5.68 -23.66
C ALA A 143 1.61 -6.03 -25.12
N LYS A 144 0.97 -7.09 -25.65
CA LYS A 144 1.13 -7.51 -27.05
C LYS A 144 0.40 -6.59 -28.02
N THR A 145 -0.84 -6.21 -27.71
CA THR A 145 -1.66 -5.32 -28.54
C THR A 145 -1.00 -3.96 -28.70
N GLU A 146 -0.49 -3.44 -27.59
CA GLU A 146 0.13 -2.13 -27.51
C GLU A 146 1.60 -2.12 -27.94
N GLN A 147 2.22 -3.30 -28.11
CA GLN A 147 3.64 -3.46 -28.48
C GLN A 147 4.57 -2.73 -27.52
N VAL A 148 4.44 -3.04 -26.24
CA VAL A 148 5.16 -2.35 -25.17
C VAL A 148 6.61 -2.83 -25.08
N ASP A 149 7.52 -1.93 -24.69
CA ASP A 149 8.95 -2.24 -24.54
C ASP A 149 9.27 -2.87 -23.17
N MET A 150 8.40 -2.64 -22.18
CA MET A 150 8.56 -3.13 -20.81
C MET A 150 7.22 -3.23 -20.07
N ILE A 151 7.12 -4.14 -19.10
CA ILE A 151 5.93 -4.36 -18.27
C ILE A 151 6.30 -4.10 -16.81
N GLY A 152 5.54 -3.27 -16.12
CA GLY A 152 5.68 -2.99 -14.69
C GLY A 152 4.50 -3.51 -13.88
N LEU A 153 4.78 -4.29 -12.83
CA LEU A 153 3.79 -4.83 -11.91
C LEU A 153 3.87 -4.17 -10.54
N SER A 154 2.71 -3.85 -9.98
CA SER A 154 2.56 -3.29 -8.63
C SER A 154 1.79 -4.22 -7.70
N GLY A 155 2.19 -4.27 -6.43
CA GLY A 155 1.48 -5.02 -5.38
C GLY A 155 1.76 -4.49 -3.96
N LEU A 156 0.73 -4.45 -3.13
CA LEU A 156 0.77 -3.97 -1.74
C LEU A 156 0.83 -5.12 -0.73
N ILE A 157 0.11 -6.22 -0.97
CA ILE A 157 -0.02 -7.31 0.02
C ILE A 157 0.77 -8.55 -0.35
N THR A 158 0.92 -9.47 0.61
CA THR A 158 1.76 -10.66 0.40
C THR A 158 1.21 -11.65 -0.63
N PRO A 159 -0.12 -11.83 -0.81
CA PRO A 159 -0.68 -12.58 -1.94
C PRO A 159 -0.26 -12.05 -3.32
N SER A 160 -0.07 -10.73 -3.46
CA SER A 160 0.30 -10.10 -4.73
C SER A 160 1.66 -10.58 -5.27
N LEU A 161 2.55 -11.02 -4.39
CA LEU A 161 3.84 -11.61 -4.79
C LEU A 161 3.68 -12.92 -5.57
N GLN A 162 2.66 -13.73 -5.22
CA GLN A 162 2.36 -14.95 -5.95
C GLN A 162 1.81 -14.65 -7.34
N GLU A 163 0.96 -13.63 -7.45
CA GLU A 163 0.44 -13.17 -8.74
C GLU A 163 1.57 -12.63 -9.64
N MET A 164 2.54 -11.89 -9.09
CA MET A 164 3.72 -11.45 -9.86
C MET A 164 4.55 -12.62 -10.38
N ARG A 165 4.77 -13.66 -9.56
CA ARG A 165 5.43 -14.90 -10.00
C ARG A 165 4.62 -15.61 -11.09
N PHE A 166 3.29 -15.65 -10.94
CA PHE A 166 2.40 -16.24 -11.94
C PHE A 166 2.49 -15.49 -13.27
N VAL A 167 2.48 -14.15 -13.26
CA VAL A 167 2.68 -13.34 -14.47
C VAL A 167 4.03 -13.67 -15.13
N ALA A 168 5.13 -13.72 -14.37
CA ALA A 168 6.45 -14.10 -14.90
C ALA A 168 6.43 -15.49 -15.57
N THR A 169 5.75 -16.46 -14.95
CA THR A 169 5.58 -17.81 -15.50
C THR A 169 4.82 -17.80 -16.83
N ILE A 170 3.69 -17.08 -16.90
CA ILE A 170 2.90 -16.99 -18.14
C ILE A 170 3.64 -16.20 -19.23
N MET A 171 4.45 -15.20 -18.86
CA MET A 171 5.32 -14.49 -19.80
C MET A 171 6.32 -15.44 -20.45
N GLU A 172 6.94 -16.34 -19.68
CA GLU A 172 7.83 -17.38 -20.20
C GLU A 172 7.10 -18.34 -21.13
N GLU A 173 5.96 -18.89 -20.69
CA GLU A 173 5.14 -19.82 -21.49
C GLU A 173 4.68 -19.22 -22.83
N ARG A 174 4.41 -17.91 -22.86
CA ARG A 174 4.00 -17.17 -24.06
C ARG A 174 5.17 -16.58 -24.85
N GLY A 175 6.41 -16.82 -24.44
CA GLY A 175 7.61 -16.40 -25.17
C GLY A 175 7.84 -14.89 -25.21
N PHE A 176 7.44 -14.15 -24.17
CA PHE A 176 7.77 -12.73 -24.04
C PHE A 176 9.27 -12.55 -23.82
N SER A 177 9.85 -11.45 -24.31
CA SER A 177 11.26 -11.09 -24.09
C SER A 177 11.46 -9.68 -23.51
N VAL A 178 10.36 -8.94 -23.32
CA VAL A 178 10.36 -7.59 -22.75
C VAL A 178 10.73 -7.63 -21.26
N PRO A 179 11.50 -6.67 -20.73
CA PRO A 179 11.82 -6.63 -19.31
C PRO A 179 10.58 -6.52 -18.42
N LEU A 180 10.61 -7.24 -17.30
CA LEU A 180 9.60 -7.25 -16.26
C LEU A 180 10.09 -6.46 -15.04
N LEU A 181 9.42 -5.36 -14.73
CA LEU A 181 9.70 -4.51 -13.59
C LEU A 181 8.77 -4.88 -12.44
N ILE A 182 9.34 -5.11 -11.25
CA ILE A 182 8.61 -5.49 -10.04
C ILE A 182 8.73 -4.38 -9.00
N GLY A 183 7.60 -3.86 -8.51
CA GLY A 183 7.57 -2.85 -7.44
C GLY A 183 6.33 -2.95 -6.55
N GLY A 184 6.32 -2.17 -5.47
CA GLY A 184 5.23 -2.15 -4.49
C GLY A 184 5.71 -2.40 -3.06
N ALA A 185 4.81 -2.27 -2.07
CA ALA A 185 5.21 -2.25 -0.66
C ALA A 185 5.74 -3.61 -0.16
N THR A 186 5.23 -4.72 -0.70
CA THR A 186 5.64 -6.07 -0.30
C THR A 186 6.80 -6.61 -1.14
N THR A 187 7.20 -5.94 -2.21
CA THR A 187 8.29 -6.39 -3.06
C THR A 187 9.66 -6.09 -2.44
N SER A 188 10.66 -6.89 -2.77
CA SER A 188 12.04 -6.64 -2.36
C SER A 188 13.01 -7.28 -3.35
N ALA A 189 14.24 -6.75 -3.42
CA ALA A 189 15.28 -7.30 -4.28
C ALA A 189 15.52 -8.80 -4.02
N ILE A 190 15.52 -9.21 -2.75
CA ILE A 190 15.69 -10.62 -2.35
C ILE A 190 14.52 -11.46 -2.86
N HIS A 191 13.28 -11.04 -2.62
CA HIS A 191 12.11 -11.81 -3.04
C HIS A 191 12.04 -11.93 -4.57
N THR A 192 12.28 -10.83 -5.29
CA THR A 192 12.33 -10.82 -6.75
C THR A 192 13.37 -11.79 -7.28
N ALA A 193 14.61 -11.75 -6.74
CA ALA A 193 15.69 -12.63 -7.17
C ALA A 193 15.41 -14.11 -6.88
N VAL A 194 14.80 -14.44 -5.73
CA VAL A 194 14.66 -15.83 -5.27
C VAL A 194 13.35 -16.48 -5.73
N LYS A 195 12.26 -15.72 -5.86
CA LYS A 195 10.90 -16.28 -6.04
C LYS A 195 10.21 -15.85 -7.34
N ILE A 196 10.69 -14.81 -8.04
CA ILE A 196 10.07 -14.33 -9.29
C ILE A 196 11.00 -14.56 -10.49
N ALA A 197 12.23 -14.04 -10.43
CA ALA A 197 13.20 -14.11 -11.51
C ALA A 197 13.47 -15.53 -12.06
N PRO A 198 13.50 -16.61 -11.25
CA PRO A 198 13.70 -17.96 -11.79
C PRO A 198 12.61 -18.46 -12.74
N HIS A 199 11.46 -17.77 -12.80
CA HIS A 199 10.30 -18.17 -13.61
C HIS A 199 10.21 -17.45 -14.95
N TYR A 200 11.17 -16.58 -15.28
CA TYR A 200 11.19 -15.86 -16.54
C TYR A 200 12.63 -15.68 -17.04
N SER A 201 12.88 -16.06 -18.30
CA SER A 201 14.20 -16.00 -18.95
C SER A 201 14.60 -14.59 -19.36
N GLY A 202 13.62 -13.68 -19.51
CA GLY A 202 13.88 -12.27 -19.74
C GLY A 202 14.29 -11.51 -18.47
N PRO A 203 14.71 -10.24 -18.60
CA PRO A 203 15.18 -9.46 -17.45
C PRO A 203 14.05 -9.19 -16.45
N VAL A 204 14.22 -9.63 -15.21
CA VAL A 204 13.34 -9.28 -14.08
C VAL A 204 14.07 -8.30 -13.18
N ILE A 205 13.52 -7.10 -12.98
CA ILE A 205 14.20 -6.00 -12.28
C ILE A 205 13.31 -5.49 -11.15
N HIS A 206 13.82 -5.52 -9.92
CA HIS A 206 13.15 -4.88 -8.79
C HIS A 206 13.42 -3.37 -8.76
N VAL A 207 12.36 -2.56 -8.74
CA VAL A 207 12.45 -1.10 -8.64
C VAL A 207 11.86 -0.66 -7.31
N LYS A 208 12.69 -0.01 -6.49
CA LYS A 208 12.34 0.29 -5.09
C LYS A 208 11.31 1.41 -4.95
N ASP A 209 11.45 2.47 -5.74
CA ASP A 209 10.63 3.68 -5.66
C ASP A 209 10.57 4.38 -7.04
N ALA A 210 9.69 5.38 -7.17
CA ALA A 210 9.44 6.03 -8.45
C ALA A 210 10.64 6.85 -8.95
N SER A 211 11.44 7.37 -8.03
CA SER A 211 12.65 8.14 -8.37
C SER A 211 13.68 7.32 -9.16
N LEU A 212 13.75 6.02 -8.89
CA LEU A 212 14.64 5.09 -9.59
C LEU A 212 14.04 4.55 -10.89
N ALA A 213 12.72 4.61 -11.07
CA ALA A 213 12.03 4.04 -12.23
C ALA A 213 12.52 4.65 -13.55
N VAL A 214 12.76 5.97 -13.58
CA VAL A 214 13.28 6.68 -14.76
C VAL A 214 14.66 6.19 -15.15
N GLY A 215 15.57 6.08 -14.18
CA GLY A 215 16.93 5.61 -14.43
C GLY A 215 16.95 4.15 -14.91
N VAL A 216 16.07 3.32 -14.38
CA VAL A 216 15.91 1.93 -14.84
C VAL A 216 15.38 1.87 -16.27
N ALA A 217 14.31 2.61 -16.59
CA ALA A 217 13.74 2.66 -17.93
C ALA A 217 14.75 3.19 -18.96
N ALA A 218 15.53 4.23 -18.60
CA ALA A 218 16.58 4.78 -19.46
C ALA A 218 17.69 3.75 -19.74
N ASN A 219 18.13 2.99 -18.74
CA ASN A 219 19.12 1.93 -18.94
C ASN A 219 18.58 0.76 -19.78
N ILE A 220 17.28 0.45 -19.69
CA ILE A 220 16.62 -0.60 -20.50
C ILE A 220 16.56 -0.20 -21.98
N MET A 221 16.29 1.07 -22.27
CA MET A 221 16.12 1.58 -23.63
C MET A 221 17.42 2.08 -24.27
N GLY A 222 18.45 2.36 -23.46
CA GLY A 222 19.72 2.92 -23.92
C GLY A 222 20.74 1.91 -24.44
N GLU A 223 21.85 2.42 -24.98
CA GLU A 223 22.94 1.61 -25.56
C GLU A 223 23.62 0.68 -24.54
N ASN A 224 23.57 1.02 -23.24
CA ASN A 224 24.22 0.24 -22.17
C ASN A 224 23.33 -0.88 -21.59
N ARG A 225 22.22 -1.21 -22.26
CA ARG A 225 21.24 -2.23 -21.85
C ARG A 225 21.88 -3.57 -21.46
N GLY A 226 22.81 -4.07 -22.28
CA GLY A 226 23.47 -5.35 -22.05
C GLY A 226 24.26 -5.41 -20.74
N ALA A 227 25.05 -4.37 -20.44
CA ALA A 227 25.83 -4.31 -19.20
C ALA A 227 24.92 -4.14 -17.98
N PHE A 228 23.83 -3.38 -18.10
CA PHE A 228 22.85 -3.22 -17.04
C PHE A 228 22.17 -4.55 -16.68
N PHE A 229 21.77 -5.35 -17.68
CA PHE A 229 21.17 -6.66 -17.45
C PHE A 229 22.14 -7.65 -16.80
N ALA A 230 23.38 -7.73 -17.29
CA ALA A 230 24.41 -8.57 -16.68
C ALA A 230 24.67 -8.20 -15.20
N ALA A 231 24.69 -6.91 -14.89
CA ALA A 231 24.84 -6.45 -13.51
C ALA A 231 23.62 -6.80 -12.63
N ASN A 232 22.41 -6.82 -13.19
CA ASN A 232 21.20 -7.22 -12.49
C ASN A 232 21.20 -8.73 -12.19
N GLU A 233 21.56 -9.56 -13.17
CA GLU A 233 21.69 -11.01 -13.00
C GLU A 233 22.72 -11.38 -11.92
N GLU A 234 23.87 -10.68 -11.91
CA GLU A 234 24.88 -10.85 -10.88
C GLU A 234 24.32 -10.56 -9.47
N LYS A 235 23.55 -9.47 -9.33
CA LYS A 235 22.88 -9.16 -8.06
C LYS A 235 21.88 -10.25 -7.66
N HIS A 236 21.12 -10.78 -8.61
CA HIS A 236 20.18 -11.87 -8.35
C HIS A 236 20.91 -13.12 -7.83
N ARG A 237 22.01 -13.51 -8.47
CA ARG A 237 22.84 -14.64 -8.02
C ARG A 237 23.33 -14.45 -6.59
N GLN A 238 23.83 -13.26 -6.26
CA GLN A 238 24.30 -12.95 -4.91
C GLN A 238 23.19 -13.04 -3.86
N GLU A 239 21.99 -12.56 -4.16
CA GLU A 239 20.85 -12.67 -3.22
C GLU A 239 20.35 -14.11 -3.06
N GLN A 240 20.37 -14.91 -4.14
CA GLN A 240 20.05 -16.34 -4.09
C GLN A 240 21.05 -17.13 -3.23
N GLU A 241 22.35 -16.88 -3.39
CA GLU A 241 23.41 -17.49 -2.58
C GLU A 241 23.28 -17.13 -1.09
N LYS A 242 23.02 -15.85 -0.78
CA LYS A 242 22.77 -15.39 0.60
C LYS A 242 21.56 -16.09 1.22
N GLN A 243 20.50 -16.30 0.46
CA GLN A 243 19.27 -16.92 0.97
C GLN A 243 19.43 -18.43 1.18
N ALA A 244 20.15 -19.12 0.29
CA ALA A 244 20.49 -20.53 0.45
C ALA A 244 21.26 -20.78 1.76
N GLY A 245 22.13 -19.86 2.17
CA GLY A 245 22.86 -19.96 3.44
C GLY A 245 22.03 -19.70 4.71
N ARG A 246 20.88 -19.00 4.60
CA ARG A 246 20.04 -18.58 5.75
C ARG A 246 18.94 -19.56 6.12
N THR A 247 18.60 -20.49 5.22
CA THR A 247 17.47 -21.40 5.37
C THR A 247 17.96 -22.72 5.96
N ARG A 248 18.51 -22.67 7.17
CA ARG A 248 18.88 -23.88 7.91
C ARG A 248 17.78 -24.24 8.90
N GLU A 249 17.26 -25.47 8.79
CA GLU A 249 16.24 -26.02 9.69
C GLU A 249 16.71 -25.99 11.16
N ASP A 250 18.03 -26.02 11.41
CA ASP A 250 18.64 -25.93 12.74
C ASP A 250 18.32 -24.63 13.51
N LEU A 251 17.85 -23.57 12.82
CA LEU A 251 17.44 -22.31 13.42
C LEU A 251 16.02 -22.34 13.98
N PHE A 252 15.22 -23.35 13.66
CA PHE A 252 13.82 -23.45 14.07
C PHE A 252 13.63 -24.58 15.07
N LEU A 253 12.71 -24.39 16.02
CA LEU A 253 12.35 -25.41 16.99
C LEU A 253 11.08 -26.17 16.56
N PRO A 254 10.95 -27.45 16.98
CA PRO A 254 9.70 -28.19 16.83
C PRO A 254 8.52 -27.42 17.43
N LEU A 255 7.33 -27.58 16.83
CA LEU A 255 6.12 -26.85 17.25
C LEU A 255 5.78 -27.11 18.72
N GLU A 256 5.86 -28.37 19.16
CA GLU A 256 5.58 -28.74 20.55
C GLU A 256 6.56 -28.07 21.53
N THR A 257 7.84 -28.00 21.18
CA THR A 257 8.84 -27.33 22.02
C THR A 257 8.54 -25.83 22.19
N VAL A 258 8.06 -25.14 21.15
CA VAL A 258 7.71 -23.72 21.29
C VAL A 258 6.37 -23.51 22.00
N ARG A 259 5.45 -24.47 21.95
CA ARG A 259 4.20 -24.48 22.72
C ARG A 259 4.45 -24.68 24.22
N GLU A 260 5.37 -25.58 24.58
CA GLU A 260 5.84 -25.77 25.96
C GLU A 260 6.48 -24.48 26.50
N ASN A 261 7.19 -23.74 25.64
CA ASN A 261 7.81 -22.47 25.95
C ASN A 261 6.94 -21.26 25.51
N ARG A 262 5.61 -21.36 25.59
CA ARG A 262 4.72 -20.22 25.34
C ARG A 262 4.87 -19.14 26.41
N LEU A 263 4.40 -17.92 26.10
CA LEU A 263 4.29 -16.88 27.12
C LEU A 263 3.20 -17.27 28.14
N MET A 264 3.60 -17.44 29.40
CA MET A 264 2.69 -17.74 30.50
C MET A 264 2.42 -16.47 31.30
N LEU A 265 1.30 -15.82 31.00
CA LEU A 265 0.82 -14.67 31.78
C LEU A 265 0.12 -15.14 33.06
N ASP A 266 0.26 -14.38 34.14
CA ASP A 266 -0.41 -14.66 35.41
C ASP A 266 -1.88 -14.24 35.35
N PHE A 267 -2.71 -15.13 34.82
CA PHE A 267 -4.17 -14.97 34.83
C PHE A 267 -4.81 -15.30 36.19
N GLU A 268 -4.07 -15.77 37.20
CA GLU A 268 -4.66 -15.96 38.52
C GLU A 268 -4.85 -14.60 39.21
N SER A 269 -3.80 -13.77 39.19
CA SER A 269 -3.80 -12.42 39.75
C SER A 269 -4.41 -11.36 38.83
N TYR A 270 -4.52 -11.62 37.52
CA TYR A 270 -5.15 -10.73 36.56
C TYR A 270 -6.63 -11.08 36.33
N THR A 271 -7.50 -10.08 36.35
CA THR A 271 -8.89 -10.22 35.92
C THR A 271 -9.08 -9.42 34.63
N PRO A 272 -9.32 -10.08 33.49
CA PRO A 272 -9.58 -9.38 32.25
C PRO A 272 -10.78 -8.42 32.36
N PRO A 273 -10.69 -7.22 31.76
CA PRO A 273 -11.76 -6.24 31.88
C PRO A 273 -12.99 -6.69 31.10
N ALA A 274 -14.15 -6.72 31.76
CA ALA A 274 -15.42 -6.93 31.08
C ALA A 274 -15.79 -5.69 30.24
N PRO A 275 -16.30 -5.85 29.01
CA PRO A 275 -16.75 -4.73 28.20
C PRO A 275 -18.01 -4.08 28.79
N LYS A 276 -18.06 -2.75 28.76
CA LYS A 276 -19.27 -1.99 29.16
C LYS A 276 -20.43 -2.22 28.18
N HIS A 277 -20.11 -2.33 26.90
CA HIS A 277 -21.07 -2.50 25.80
C HIS A 277 -20.61 -3.63 24.88
N PRO A 278 -20.81 -4.91 25.25
CA PRO A 278 -20.50 -6.05 24.38
C PRO A 278 -21.37 -6.05 23.11
N GLY A 279 -21.01 -6.88 22.14
CA GLY A 279 -21.73 -7.00 20.87
C GLY A 279 -21.24 -6.01 19.82
N ILE A 280 -22.06 -5.83 18.78
CA ILE A 280 -21.70 -5.10 17.55
C ILE A 280 -22.27 -3.68 17.59
N HIS A 281 -21.45 -2.72 17.21
CA HIS A 281 -21.75 -1.29 17.12
C HIS A 281 -21.34 -0.77 15.75
N THR A 282 -22.24 -0.10 15.04
CA THR A 282 -21.99 0.49 13.72
C THR A 282 -21.84 2.00 13.80
N PHE A 283 -21.02 2.55 12.90
CA PHE A 283 -20.70 3.97 12.79
C PHE A 283 -20.77 4.36 11.33
N GLU A 284 -21.50 5.42 11.02
CA GLU A 284 -21.60 5.96 9.67
C GLU A 284 -21.48 7.49 9.73
N ASN A 285 -20.87 8.07 8.69
CA ASN A 285 -20.75 9.50 8.49
C ASN A 285 -20.11 10.24 9.68
N ILE A 286 -19.06 9.65 10.26
CA ILE A 286 -18.17 10.38 11.18
C ILE A 286 -17.55 11.55 10.41
N PRO A 287 -17.75 12.81 10.87
CA PRO A 287 -17.22 13.98 10.18
C PRO A 287 -15.70 13.95 10.06
N ILE A 288 -15.17 14.46 8.94
CA ILE A 288 -13.73 14.57 8.72
C ILE A 288 -13.10 15.41 9.84
N SER A 289 -13.78 16.47 10.30
CA SER A 289 -13.33 17.33 11.40
C SER A 289 -13.04 16.57 12.70
N VAL A 290 -13.76 15.47 12.96
CA VAL A 290 -13.53 14.60 14.13
C VAL A 290 -12.28 13.76 13.96
N LEU A 291 -11.97 13.35 12.72
CA LEU A 291 -10.83 12.51 12.39
C LEU A 291 -9.53 13.32 12.21
N LEU A 292 -9.60 14.61 11.87
CA LEU A 292 -8.43 15.46 11.63
C LEU A 292 -7.35 15.38 12.72
N PRO A 293 -7.67 15.40 14.03
CA PRO A 293 -6.65 15.31 15.08
C PRO A 293 -5.90 13.98 15.07
N TYR A 294 -6.52 12.91 14.57
CA TYR A 294 -5.98 11.54 14.54
C TYR A 294 -5.16 11.23 13.28
N ILE A 295 -5.02 12.19 12.36
CA ILE A 295 -4.21 11.98 11.16
C ILE A 295 -2.73 11.96 11.51
N ASP A 296 -2.07 10.84 11.21
CA ASP A 296 -0.61 10.77 11.19
C ASP A 296 -0.05 11.30 9.88
N TRP A 297 0.29 12.58 9.87
CA TRP A 297 0.86 13.27 8.71
C TRP A 297 2.23 12.74 8.29
N ARG A 298 2.96 11.99 9.13
CA ARG A 298 4.25 11.37 8.73
C ARG A 298 4.08 10.52 7.50
N PHE A 299 3.08 9.64 7.54
CA PHE A 299 2.81 8.70 6.46
C PHE A 299 2.23 9.39 5.22
N PHE A 300 1.51 10.50 5.39
CA PHE A 300 1.10 11.35 4.27
C PHE A 300 2.34 11.87 3.50
N PHE A 301 3.31 12.46 4.21
CA PHE A 301 4.54 12.95 3.56
C PHE A 301 5.39 11.82 2.98
N ILE A 302 5.43 10.65 3.62
CA ILE A 302 6.09 9.46 3.06
C ILE A 302 5.47 9.04 1.72
N SER A 303 4.13 9.04 1.60
CA SER A 303 3.44 8.76 0.32
C SER A 303 3.80 9.75 -0.79
N TRP A 304 4.22 10.96 -0.42
CA TRP A 304 4.68 12.00 -1.35
C TRP A 304 6.22 12.07 -1.47
N GLU A 305 6.93 11.00 -1.08
CA GLU A 305 8.41 10.92 -1.09
C GLU A 305 9.11 12.08 -0.35
N MET A 306 8.41 12.73 0.57
CA MET A 306 8.91 13.83 1.39
C MET A 306 9.40 13.28 2.75
N GLY A 307 10.54 12.59 2.72
CA GLY A 307 11.15 12.05 3.94
C GLY A 307 11.61 13.14 4.93
N GLY A 308 11.41 12.89 6.23
CA GLY A 308 11.84 13.74 7.33
C GLY A 308 11.03 13.46 8.60
N ASP A 309 11.48 14.01 9.74
CA ASP A 309 10.78 13.84 11.01
C ASP A 309 9.60 14.80 11.10
N TRP A 310 8.38 14.32 11.26
CA TRP A 310 7.23 15.17 11.57
C TRP A 310 7.24 15.62 13.05
N PRO A 311 6.85 16.87 13.38
CA PRO A 311 6.50 17.97 12.47
C PRO A 311 7.71 18.80 11.97
N ARG A 312 8.94 18.46 12.41
CA ARG A 312 10.18 19.16 12.07
C ARG A 312 10.43 19.30 10.56
N LEU A 313 9.88 18.41 9.74
CA LEU A 313 9.90 18.48 8.28
C LEU A 313 9.39 19.84 7.75
N LEU A 314 8.43 20.47 8.44
CA LEU A 314 7.91 21.77 8.03
C LEU A 314 8.96 22.88 8.15
N ASP A 315 9.92 22.74 9.07
CA ASP A 315 10.98 23.71 9.32
C ASP A 315 12.28 23.37 8.58
N ASP A 316 12.29 22.29 7.79
CA ASP A 316 13.42 21.91 6.96
C ASP A 316 13.74 23.04 5.95
N PRO A 317 15.01 23.47 5.83
CA PRO A 317 15.38 24.61 4.98
C PRO A 317 15.12 24.35 3.49
N ASP A 318 15.24 23.10 3.04
CA ASP A 318 15.11 22.72 1.64
C ASP A 318 13.69 22.24 1.32
N LYS A 319 13.14 21.34 2.15
CA LYS A 319 11.84 20.68 1.95
C LYS A 319 10.68 21.45 2.57
N GLY A 320 10.91 22.16 3.66
CA GLY A 320 9.87 22.81 4.47
C GLY A 320 8.95 23.75 3.70
N PRO A 321 9.45 24.60 2.77
CA PRO A 321 8.59 25.42 1.92
C PRO A 321 7.60 24.62 1.09
N GLU A 322 8.00 23.48 0.52
CA GLU A 322 7.10 22.63 -0.27
C GLU A 322 6.20 21.78 0.64
N ALA A 323 6.74 21.29 1.77
CA ALA A 323 5.97 20.51 2.73
C ALA A 323 4.78 21.31 3.30
N ARG A 324 4.99 22.60 3.62
CA ARG A 324 3.92 23.51 4.05
C ARG A 324 2.86 23.74 2.97
N LYS A 325 3.26 23.85 1.70
CA LYS A 325 2.30 23.98 0.59
C LYS A 325 1.48 22.73 0.40
N LEU A 326 2.13 21.55 0.38
CA LEU A 326 1.44 20.27 0.27
C LEU A 326 0.46 20.08 1.43
N LEU A 327 0.85 20.43 2.66
CA LEU A 327 -0.05 20.38 3.82
C LEU A 327 -1.24 21.33 3.66
N ALA A 328 -1.02 22.55 3.19
CA ALA A 328 -2.08 23.52 2.96
C ALA A 328 -3.06 23.03 1.88
N ASP A 329 -2.55 22.47 0.78
CA ASP A 329 -3.36 21.87 -0.28
C ASP A 329 -4.18 20.69 0.27
N ALA A 330 -3.57 19.84 1.11
CA ALA A 330 -4.23 18.72 1.76
C ALA A 330 -5.35 19.17 2.71
N GLN A 331 -5.10 20.19 3.53
CA GLN A 331 -6.09 20.77 4.45
C GLN A 331 -7.24 21.44 3.70
N ALA A 332 -6.94 22.17 2.62
CA ALA A 332 -7.97 22.76 1.77
C ALA A 332 -8.86 21.69 1.14
N MET A 333 -8.25 20.62 0.61
CA MET A 333 -8.98 19.50 0.03
C MET A 333 -9.84 18.78 1.07
N LEU A 334 -9.33 18.52 2.27
CA LEU A 334 -10.13 17.95 3.37
C LEU A 334 -11.35 18.82 3.72
N GLY A 335 -11.18 20.15 3.73
CA GLY A 335 -12.28 21.09 3.92
C GLY A 335 -13.34 21.02 2.82
N THR A 336 -12.93 20.93 1.55
CA THR A 336 -13.85 20.74 0.42
C THR A 336 -14.59 19.41 0.52
N LEU A 337 -13.87 18.31 0.79
CA LEU A 337 -14.45 16.97 0.91
C LEU A 337 -15.51 16.90 2.02
N GLU A 338 -15.29 17.60 3.12
CA GLU A 338 -16.24 17.69 4.23
C GLU A 338 -17.47 18.54 3.87
N GLN A 339 -17.27 19.69 3.22
CA GLN A 339 -18.36 20.59 2.84
C GLN A 339 -19.27 19.99 1.78
N GLU A 340 -18.70 19.29 0.80
CA GLU A 340 -19.45 18.68 -0.30
C GLU A 340 -20.04 17.32 0.07
N GLY A 341 -19.57 16.69 1.16
CA GLY A 341 -20.06 15.38 1.62
C GLY A 341 -19.78 14.24 0.63
N VAL A 342 -18.76 14.40 -0.22
CA VAL A 342 -18.44 13.44 -1.31
C VAL A 342 -17.81 12.16 -0.76
N LEU A 343 -17.08 12.25 0.36
CA LEU A 343 -16.54 11.10 1.08
C LEU A 343 -17.36 10.82 2.33
N SER A 344 -17.92 9.62 2.41
CA SER A 344 -18.57 9.13 3.62
C SER A 344 -17.69 8.10 4.34
N THR A 345 -17.59 8.24 5.66
CA THR A 345 -16.90 7.26 6.52
C THR A 345 -17.89 6.21 7.01
N ALA A 346 -17.43 4.98 7.20
CA ALA A 346 -18.25 3.90 7.76
C ALA A 346 -17.38 2.90 8.50
N GLY A 347 -17.94 2.22 9.51
CA GLY A 347 -17.22 1.17 10.21
C GLY A 347 -18.06 0.47 11.27
N ALA A 348 -17.56 -0.66 11.73
CA ALA A 348 -18.15 -1.44 12.81
C ALA A 348 -17.10 -1.89 13.80
N VAL A 349 -17.55 -2.07 15.03
CA VAL A 349 -16.80 -2.64 16.15
C VAL A 349 -17.62 -3.76 16.75
N GLY A 350 -17.00 -4.89 17.04
CA GLY A 350 -17.60 -5.98 17.80
C GLY A 350 -16.74 -6.33 19.00
N ILE A 351 -17.34 -6.60 20.16
CA ILE A 351 -16.62 -7.15 21.32
C ILE A 351 -17.30 -8.45 21.73
N PHE A 352 -16.54 -9.54 21.69
CA PHE A 352 -17.03 -10.90 21.85
C PHE A 352 -16.41 -11.58 23.06
N CYS A 353 -17.17 -12.46 23.72
CA CYS A 353 -16.62 -13.36 24.73
C CYS A 353 -15.57 -14.26 24.09
N ALA A 354 -14.38 -14.34 24.69
CA ALA A 354 -13.27 -15.09 24.12
C ALA A 354 -12.43 -15.83 25.17
N SER A 355 -11.87 -16.97 24.78
CA SER A 355 -10.89 -17.72 25.60
C SER A 355 -9.73 -18.21 24.74
N GLY A 356 -8.54 -18.27 25.32
CA GLY A 356 -7.39 -18.94 24.70
C GLY A 356 -7.52 -20.45 24.79
N GLU A 357 -7.24 -21.16 23.69
CA GLU A 357 -7.16 -22.62 23.65
C GLU A 357 -5.96 -23.05 22.79
N GLY A 358 -4.84 -23.36 23.45
CA GLY A 358 -3.58 -23.63 22.73
C GLY A 358 -3.11 -22.41 21.94
N ASP A 359 -3.03 -22.55 20.61
CA ASP A 359 -2.67 -21.46 19.68
C ASP A 359 -3.91 -20.74 19.12
N ASP A 360 -5.12 -21.07 19.58
CA ASP A 360 -6.37 -20.48 19.10
C ASP A 360 -6.95 -19.46 20.07
N ILE A 361 -7.73 -18.53 19.52
CA ILE A 361 -8.70 -17.74 20.27
C ILE A 361 -10.09 -18.23 19.90
N VAL A 362 -10.84 -18.72 20.89
CA VAL A 362 -12.22 -19.22 20.72
C VAL A 362 -13.19 -18.12 21.10
N LEU A 363 -14.11 -17.80 20.20
CA LEU A 363 -15.19 -16.84 20.44
C LEU A 363 -16.47 -17.57 20.81
N TYR A 364 -17.27 -16.97 21.67
CA TYR A 364 -18.55 -17.50 22.13
C TYR A 364 -19.69 -16.54 21.82
N LYS A 365 -20.91 -17.09 21.66
CA LYS A 365 -22.10 -16.27 21.38
C LYS A 365 -22.47 -15.32 22.52
N ASP A 366 -22.19 -15.73 23.75
CA ASP A 366 -22.61 -15.02 24.96
C ASP A 366 -21.69 -15.33 26.15
N GLU A 367 -22.06 -14.76 27.30
CA GLU A 367 -21.38 -14.87 28.59
C GLU A 367 -21.43 -16.26 29.23
N GLU A 368 -22.33 -17.15 28.77
CA GLU A 368 -22.43 -18.52 29.26
C GLU A 368 -21.32 -19.40 28.68
N ARG A 369 -20.79 -19.02 27.50
CA ARG A 369 -19.70 -19.71 26.80
C ARG A 369 -20.00 -21.19 26.51
N ALA A 370 -21.28 -21.52 26.36
CA ALA A 370 -21.73 -22.86 26.03
C ALA A 370 -21.62 -23.16 24.53
N GLU A 371 -21.87 -22.16 23.67
CA GLU A 371 -21.83 -22.30 22.22
C GLU A 371 -20.66 -21.49 21.62
N VAL A 372 -19.80 -22.18 20.88
CA VAL A 372 -18.71 -21.58 20.12
C VAL A 372 -19.28 -20.83 18.92
N LEU A 373 -18.98 -19.54 18.82
CA LEU A 373 -19.33 -18.69 17.68
C LEU A 373 -18.34 -18.86 16.54
N ALA A 374 -17.03 -18.83 16.86
CA ALA A 374 -15.95 -18.97 15.88
C ALA A 374 -14.64 -19.36 16.57
N ARG A 375 -13.68 -19.84 15.79
CA ARG A 375 -12.30 -20.08 16.22
C ARG A 375 -11.37 -19.26 15.33
N ILE A 376 -10.37 -18.63 15.94
CA ILE A 376 -9.31 -17.85 15.30
C ILE A 376 -8.01 -18.62 15.49
N PRO A 377 -7.56 -19.37 14.49
CA PRO A 377 -6.26 -20.02 14.53
C PRO A 377 -5.16 -18.96 14.50
N THR A 378 -4.31 -18.91 15.52
CA THR A 378 -3.13 -18.03 15.51
C THR A 378 -1.86 -18.83 15.20
N LEU A 379 -0.80 -18.11 14.82
CA LEU A 379 0.52 -18.66 14.53
C LEU A 379 1.50 -18.28 15.65
N ARG A 380 2.43 -19.19 15.94
CA ARG A 380 3.45 -19.09 16.97
C ARG A 380 4.84 -18.93 16.36
N GLN A 381 5.65 -18.09 17.01
CA GLN A 381 7.06 -17.95 16.67
C GLN A 381 7.81 -19.28 16.79
N GLN A 382 8.64 -19.63 15.80
CA GLN A 382 9.43 -20.88 15.82
C GLN A 382 10.94 -20.70 15.76
N LYS A 383 11.42 -19.50 15.41
CA LYS A 383 12.86 -19.25 15.28
C LYS A 383 13.52 -19.21 16.66
N ARG A 384 14.58 -20.01 16.88
CA ARG A 384 15.41 -20.00 18.09
C ARG A 384 15.80 -18.57 18.48
N LYS A 385 15.61 -18.23 19.76
CA LYS A 385 15.94 -16.93 20.33
C LYS A 385 16.99 -17.10 21.42
N ASN A 386 17.89 -16.13 21.50
CA ASN A 386 18.90 -16.07 22.56
C ASN A 386 18.50 -15.13 23.70
N ASN A 387 17.48 -14.28 23.48
CA ASN A 387 17.19 -13.14 24.36
C ASN A 387 15.98 -13.37 25.27
N THR A 388 15.11 -14.33 24.95
CA THR A 388 13.92 -14.67 25.74
C THR A 388 13.70 -16.18 25.70
N PRO A 389 13.22 -16.80 26.79
CA PRO A 389 12.90 -18.22 26.78
C PRO A 389 11.56 -18.54 26.10
N TRP A 390 10.67 -17.55 25.90
CA TRP A 390 9.33 -17.78 25.35
C TRP A 390 9.14 -17.45 23.85
N TYR A 391 8.13 -18.09 23.27
CA TYR A 391 7.71 -17.98 21.87
C TYR A 391 6.27 -17.52 21.80
N LEU A 392 6.04 -16.37 21.17
CA LEU A 392 4.74 -15.70 21.21
C LEU A 392 3.78 -16.24 20.16
N ALA A 393 2.52 -16.37 20.55
CA ALA A 393 1.34 -16.41 19.68
C ALA A 393 0.33 -15.36 20.19
N LEU A 394 -0.58 -14.90 19.32
CA LEU A 394 -1.59 -13.90 19.76
C LEU A 394 -2.52 -14.47 20.83
N SER A 395 -2.82 -15.78 20.78
CA SER A 395 -3.66 -16.46 21.78
C SER A 395 -3.12 -16.35 23.21
N ASP A 396 -1.81 -16.16 23.39
CA ASP A 396 -1.17 -16.04 24.72
C ASP A 396 -1.68 -14.81 25.51
N TYR A 397 -2.23 -13.80 24.82
CA TYR A 397 -2.76 -12.58 25.45
C TYR A 397 -4.23 -12.68 25.90
N VAL A 398 -4.91 -13.80 25.62
CA VAL A 398 -6.31 -14.05 26.03
C VAL A 398 -6.33 -15.12 27.11
N ALA A 399 -7.12 -14.91 28.17
CA ALA A 399 -7.17 -15.84 29.29
C ALA A 399 -7.52 -17.27 28.80
N PRO A 400 -6.71 -18.28 29.18
CA PRO A 400 -6.95 -19.64 28.74
C PRO A 400 -8.23 -20.18 29.37
N LEU A 401 -8.98 -21.03 28.65
CA LEU A 401 -10.23 -21.60 29.12
C LEU A 401 -10.10 -22.26 30.52
N GLN A 402 -8.95 -22.91 30.77
CA GLN A 402 -8.67 -23.60 32.03
C GLN A 402 -8.47 -22.65 33.23
N SER A 403 -8.20 -21.35 33.00
CA SER A 403 -8.08 -20.36 34.08
C SER A 403 -9.41 -20.03 34.74
N GLY A 404 -10.54 -20.35 34.08
CA GLY A 404 -11.88 -19.95 34.53
C GLY A 404 -12.15 -18.43 34.48
N LYS A 405 -11.19 -17.62 33.98
CA LYS A 405 -11.38 -16.18 33.81
C LYS A 405 -12.18 -15.88 32.54
N LYS A 406 -13.06 -14.89 32.64
CA LYS A 406 -13.83 -14.37 31.52
C LYS A 406 -13.03 -13.30 30.79
N ASP A 407 -12.58 -13.60 29.58
CA ASP A 407 -11.86 -12.67 28.70
C ASP A 407 -12.64 -12.39 27.40
N TYR A 408 -12.15 -11.46 26.59
CA TYR A 408 -12.84 -10.93 25.42
C TYR A 408 -11.87 -10.61 24.30
N LEU A 409 -12.39 -10.61 23.07
CA LEU A 409 -11.67 -10.15 21.89
C LEU A 409 -12.53 -9.10 21.19
N GLY A 410 -11.92 -7.97 20.86
CA GLY A 410 -12.54 -6.98 19.99
C GLY A 410 -12.20 -7.24 18.52
N MET A 411 -13.07 -6.79 17.63
CA MET A 411 -12.84 -6.70 16.19
C MET A 411 -13.30 -5.34 15.71
N MET A 412 -12.65 -4.82 14.68
CA MET A 412 -13.08 -3.60 14.02
C MET A 412 -12.77 -3.65 12.53
N ALA A 413 -13.60 -2.98 11.75
CA ALA A 413 -13.30 -2.62 10.37
C ALA A 413 -13.90 -1.26 10.02
N VAL A 414 -13.15 -0.45 9.29
CA VAL A 414 -13.48 0.94 8.96
C VAL A 414 -13.09 1.27 7.53
N THR A 415 -13.78 2.23 6.92
CA THR A 415 -13.44 2.83 5.65
C THR A 415 -13.69 4.34 5.67
N ALA A 416 -12.84 5.08 4.97
CA ALA A 416 -13.06 6.47 4.61
C ALA A 416 -13.15 6.67 3.08
N GLY A 417 -13.26 5.58 2.32
CA GLY A 417 -13.14 5.57 0.86
C GLY A 417 -14.46 5.51 0.09
N ARG A 418 -15.63 5.53 0.74
CA ARG A 418 -16.91 5.50 0.01
C ARG A 418 -17.08 6.81 -0.78
N GLY A 419 -17.26 6.71 -2.09
CA GLY A 419 -17.30 7.85 -3.02
C GLY A 419 -15.93 8.29 -3.57
N MET A 420 -14.84 7.74 -3.05
CA MET A 420 -13.47 8.13 -3.44
C MET A 420 -13.14 7.80 -4.89
N GLU A 421 -13.55 6.62 -5.37
CA GLU A 421 -13.26 6.16 -6.72
C GLU A 421 -13.86 7.07 -7.80
N THR A 422 -15.11 7.49 -7.62
CA THR A 422 -15.79 8.44 -8.52
C THR A 422 -15.02 9.76 -8.63
N LEU A 423 -14.59 10.30 -7.49
CA LEU A 423 -13.85 11.56 -7.44
C LEU A 423 -12.45 11.43 -8.07
N VAL A 424 -11.75 10.34 -7.79
CA VAL A 424 -10.45 10.01 -8.40
C VAL A 424 -10.56 9.92 -9.92
N ASN A 425 -11.57 9.22 -10.43
CA ASN A 425 -11.76 9.05 -11.87
C ASN A 425 -12.07 10.40 -12.54
N ALA A 426 -12.91 11.24 -11.93
CA ALA A 426 -13.17 12.58 -12.43
C ALA A 426 -11.89 13.44 -12.52
N TYR A 427 -11.01 13.38 -11.52
CA TYR A 427 -9.73 14.07 -11.58
C TYR A 427 -8.81 13.52 -12.68
N LYS A 428 -8.72 12.19 -12.83
CA LYS A 428 -7.92 11.56 -13.89
C LYS A 428 -8.40 11.94 -15.30
N GLU A 429 -9.72 11.90 -15.54
CA GLU A 429 -10.35 12.29 -16.80
C GLU A 429 -10.09 13.76 -17.14
N SER A 430 -10.08 14.65 -16.14
CA SER A 430 -9.72 16.06 -16.32
C SER A 430 -8.22 16.33 -16.44
N GLY A 431 -7.37 15.30 -16.32
CA GLY A 431 -5.92 15.42 -16.37
C GLY A 431 -5.28 16.00 -15.10
N ASP A 432 -6.00 16.07 -13.98
CA ASP A 432 -5.51 16.57 -12.70
C ASP A 432 -4.96 15.42 -11.82
N ASP A 433 -3.84 14.85 -12.26
CA ASP A 433 -3.19 13.73 -11.57
C ASP A 433 -2.78 14.10 -10.13
N TYR A 434 -2.50 15.39 -9.88
CA TYR A 434 -2.19 15.92 -8.54
C TYR A 434 -3.38 15.76 -7.58
N SER A 435 -4.56 16.24 -7.97
CA SER A 435 -5.75 16.15 -7.12
C SER A 435 -6.23 14.71 -6.96
N SER A 436 -6.13 13.88 -8.01
CA SER A 436 -6.38 12.44 -7.94
C SER A 436 -5.50 11.77 -6.87
N LEU A 437 -4.18 12.02 -6.89
CA LEU A 437 -3.25 11.46 -5.91
C LEU A 437 -3.48 12.02 -4.50
N LEU A 438 -3.81 13.31 -4.40
CA LEU A 438 -4.08 13.96 -3.12
C LEU A 438 -5.31 13.36 -2.43
N VAL A 439 -6.42 13.18 -3.16
CA VAL A 439 -7.63 12.51 -2.63
C VAL A 439 -7.31 11.09 -2.15
N LYS A 440 -6.59 10.29 -2.94
CA LYS A 440 -6.23 8.91 -2.54
C LYS A 440 -5.42 8.88 -1.26
N THR A 441 -4.34 9.69 -1.20
CA THR A 441 -3.47 9.73 -0.02
C THR A 441 -4.20 10.25 1.22
N LEU A 442 -5.13 11.19 1.06
CA LEU A 442 -6.00 11.66 2.13
C LEU A 442 -7.01 10.61 2.59
N GLY A 443 -7.61 9.85 1.67
CA GLY A 443 -8.50 8.74 1.99
C GLY A 443 -7.83 7.71 2.90
N ASP A 444 -6.60 7.30 2.56
CA ASP A 444 -5.80 6.40 3.40
C ASP A 444 -5.54 6.99 4.79
N ARG A 445 -5.22 8.29 4.88
CA ARG A 445 -5.02 8.96 6.17
C ARG A 445 -6.29 9.01 7.00
N LEU A 446 -7.45 9.24 6.37
CA LEU A 446 -8.75 9.26 7.05
C LEU A 446 -9.15 7.87 7.54
N ALA A 447 -8.87 6.81 6.78
CA ALA A 447 -9.14 5.43 7.20
C ALA A 447 -8.30 5.05 8.43
N GLU A 448 -7.01 5.39 8.44
CA GLU A 448 -6.13 5.18 9.60
C GLU A 448 -6.53 6.04 10.81
N ALA A 449 -6.90 7.31 10.58
CA ALA A 449 -7.41 8.20 11.61
C ALA A 449 -8.71 7.66 12.23
N MET A 450 -9.62 7.13 11.42
CA MET A 450 -10.84 6.47 11.88
C MET A 450 -10.54 5.20 12.68
N ALA A 451 -9.52 4.43 12.28
CA ALA A 451 -9.09 3.27 13.03
C ALA A 451 -8.54 3.65 14.41
N GLU A 452 -7.73 4.71 14.51
CA GLU A 452 -7.23 5.21 15.81
C GLU A 452 -8.37 5.77 16.67
N TYR A 453 -9.28 6.54 16.08
CA TYR A 453 -10.46 7.10 16.76
C TYR A 453 -11.37 6.00 17.33
N LEU A 454 -11.75 5.00 16.53
CA LEU A 454 -12.58 3.90 17.01
C LEU A 454 -11.82 3.02 18.01
N HIS A 455 -10.51 2.83 17.85
CA HIS A 455 -9.72 2.12 18.85
C HIS A 455 -9.73 2.87 20.20
N GLU A 456 -9.56 4.19 20.21
CA GLU A 456 -9.72 4.99 21.43
C GLU A 456 -11.13 4.84 22.03
N LYS A 457 -12.17 4.92 21.20
CA LYS A 457 -13.56 4.71 21.62
C LYS A 457 -13.79 3.33 22.25
N ILE A 458 -13.16 2.29 21.72
CA ILE A 458 -13.16 0.95 22.33
C ILE A 458 -12.53 0.98 23.72
N ARG A 459 -11.32 1.56 23.85
CA ARG A 459 -10.59 1.59 25.13
C ARG A 459 -11.34 2.37 26.21
N LYS A 460 -11.94 3.50 25.87
CA LYS A 460 -12.58 4.43 26.83
C LYS A 460 -14.04 4.13 27.11
N GLU A 461 -14.80 3.77 26.07
CA GLU A 461 -16.26 3.72 26.12
C GLU A 461 -16.82 2.30 25.96
N LEU A 462 -16.57 1.64 24.82
CA LEU A 462 -17.26 0.38 24.49
C LEU A 462 -16.74 -0.79 25.34
N TRP A 463 -15.42 -1.01 25.34
CA TRP A 463 -14.80 -1.95 26.26
C TRP A 463 -14.57 -1.27 27.61
N GLY A 464 -14.03 -0.05 27.59
CA GLY A 464 -13.96 0.80 28.78
C GLY A 464 -12.93 0.38 29.82
N PHE A 465 -11.85 -0.29 29.41
CA PHE A 465 -10.75 -0.69 30.29
C PHE A 465 -9.74 0.43 30.58
N ALA A 466 -9.86 1.57 29.91
CA ALA A 466 -9.05 2.78 30.14
C ALA A 466 -9.93 4.05 30.02
N PRO A 467 -10.93 4.25 30.90
CA PRO A 467 -11.90 5.35 30.76
C PRO A 467 -11.28 6.73 30.97
N ASP A 468 -10.24 6.83 31.82
CA ASP A 468 -9.57 8.08 32.18
C ASP A 468 -8.38 8.40 31.25
N GLU A 469 -8.26 7.68 30.12
CA GLU A 469 -7.20 7.91 29.14
C GLU A 469 -7.32 9.30 28.49
N ALA A 470 -6.21 10.05 28.52
CA ALA A 470 -6.14 11.42 28.00
C ALA A 470 -4.84 11.65 27.20
N PHE A 471 -4.54 10.75 26.27
CA PHE A 471 -3.39 10.91 25.37
C PHE A 471 -3.65 11.97 24.31
N THR A 472 -2.61 12.72 23.97
CA THR A 472 -2.59 13.54 22.77
C THR A 472 -2.49 12.65 21.51
N PRO A 473 -2.91 13.12 20.33
CA PRO A 473 -2.78 12.31 19.10
C PRO A 473 -1.35 11.84 18.81
N GLY A 474 -0.34 12.67 19.09
CA GLY A 474 1.06 12.28 18.95
C GLY A 474 1.48 11.13 19.88
N GLU A 475 0.88 11.04 21.07
CA GLU A 475 1.08 9.94 22.01
C GLU A 475 0.34 8.67 21.58
N LEU A 476 -0.85 8.81 20.98
CA LEU A 476 -1.58 7.69 20.37
C LEU A 476 -0.74 7.02 19.27
N HIS A 477 -0.10 7.80 18.39
CA HIS A 477 0.77 7.27 17.33
C HIS A 477 2.05 6.59 17.86
N ARG A 478 2.39 6.80 19.13
CA ARG A 478 3.49 6.10 19.82
C ARG A 478 3.01 4.86 20.57
N VAL A 479 1.72 4.55 20.50
CA VAL A 479 1.09 3.37 21.12
C VAL A 479 1.36 3.36 22.64
N LEU A 480 1.21 4.53 23.29
CA LEU A 480 1.43 4.65 24.75
C LEU A 480 0.22 4.20 25.59
N TYR A 481 -0.85 3.78 24.93
CA TYR A 481 -2.04 3.22 25.56
C TYR A 481 -1.90 1.73 25.87
N ARG A 482 -2.78 1.24 26.75
CA ARG A 482 -2.95 -0.17 27.06
C ARG A 482 -3.64 -0.90 25.90
N GLY A 483 -3.19 -2.11 25.61
CA GLY A 483 -3.77 -2.99 24.60
C GLY A 483 -3.22 -2.74 23.18
N ILE A 484 -3.58 -3.63 22.26
CA ILE A 484 -3.13 -3.61 20.87
C ILE A 484 -4.28 -3.87 19.91
N ARG A 485 -4.10 -3.47 18.65
CA ARG A 485 -5.03 -3.78 17.55
C ARG A 485 -4.36 -4.50 16.37
N PRO A 486 -4.01 -5.80 16.47
CA PRO A 486 -3.31 -6.51 15.40
C PRO A 486 -4.23 -6.72 14.21
N ALA A 487 -3.75 -6.36 13.01
CA ALA A 487 -4.51 -6.42 11.77
C ALA A 487 -4.07 -7.63 10.91
N PRO A 488 -4.99 -8.50 10.47
CA PRO A 488 -4.66 -9.59 9.54
C PRO A 488 -3.84 -9.16 8.33
N GLY A 489 -2.74 -9.85 8.06
CA GLY A 489 -1.71 -9.50 7.06
C GLY A 489 -0.47 -8.83 7.65
N TYR A 490 -0.55 -8.29 8.88
CA TYR A 490 0.62 -7.77 9.58
C TYR A 490 1.45 -8.88 10.25
N PRO A 491 2.71 -8.61 10.62
CA PRO A 491 3.61 -9.62 11.20
C PRO A 491 3.07 -10.45 12.40
N PRO A 492 2.21 -9.95 13.30
CA PRO A 492 1.64 -10.75 14.39
C PRO A 492 0.56 -11.75 13.93
N CYS A 493 -0.11 -11.48 12.81
CA CYS A 493 -1.20 -12.30 12.25
C CYS A 493 -1.13 -12.24 10.71
N PRO A 494 -0.12 -12.89 10.10
CA PRO A 494 0.20 -12.69 8.68
C PRO A 494 -0.80 -13.30 7.69
N ASP A 495 -1.70 -14.19 8.15
CA ASP A 495 -2.74 -14.75 7.28
C ASP A 495 -3.79 -13.70 6.93
N HIS A 496 -3.93 -13.40 5.64
CA HIS A 496 -4.89 -12.44 5.14
C HIS A 496 -6.34 -12.91 5.21
N THR A 497 -6.59 -14.23 5.21
CA THR A 497 -7.94 -14.82 5.19
C THR A 497 -8.68 -14.67 6.53
N GLU A 498 -7.98 -14.32 7.60
CA GLU A 498 -8.59 -13.96 8.89
C GLU A 498 -9.51 -12.73 8.79
N LYS A 499 -9.41 -11.92 7.72
CA LYS A 499 -10.38 -10.85 7.44
C LYS A 499 -11.77 -11.38 7.14
N ASP A 500 -11.90 -12.61 6.63
CA ASP A 500 -13.19 -13.22 6.31
C ASP A 500 -14.05 -13.32 7.56
N LEU A 501 -13.45 -13.69 8.69
CA LEU A 501 -14.16 -13.75 9.96
C LEU A 501 -14.60 -12.36 10.42
N ILE A 502 -13.74 -11.35 10.33
CA ILE A 502 -14.10 -9.96 10.69
C ILE A 502 -15.28 -9.48 9.85
N PHE A 503 -15.26 -9.73 8.54
CA PHE A 503 -16.32 -9.30 7.61
C PHE A 503 -17.59 -10.14 7.72
N THR A 504 -17.50 -11.38 8.25
CA THR A 504 -18.66 -12.23 8.51
C THR A 504 -19.35 -11.83 9.82
N LEU A 505 -18.58 -11.53 10.86
CA LEU A 505 -19.12 -11.19 12.18
C LEU A 505 -19.57 -9.72 12.26
N LEU A 506 -18.91 -8.81 11.55
CA LEU A 506 -19.31 -7.41 11.48
C LEU A 506 -20.11 -7.17 10.18
N PRO A 507 -21.15 -6.32 10.18
CA PRO A 507 -22.01 -6.09 9.01
C PRO A 507 -21.33 -5.23 7.92
N MET A 508 -20.13 -5.61 7.47
CA MET A 508 -19.27 -4.77 6.63
C MET A 508 -19.83 -4.57 5.22
N GLU A 509 -20.46 -5.59 4.64
CA GLU A 509 -21.11 -5.47 3.34
C GLU A 509 -22.23 -4.42 3.35
N GLN A 510 -23.03 -4.38 4.43
CA GLN A 510 -24.08 -3.37 4.62
C GLN A 510 -23.50 -1.95 4.77
N LEU A 511 -22.27 -1.85 5.29
CA LEU A 511 -21.51 -0.61 5.42
C LEU A 511 -20.74 -0.23 4.14
N GLY A 512 -20.94 -0.98 3.05
CA GLY A 512 -20.32 -0.71 1.75
C GLY A 512 -18.87 -1.15 1.65
N MET A 513 -18.45 -2.13 2.45
CA MET A 513 -17.11 -2.72 2.40
C MET A 513 -17.14 -4.18 1.95
N SER A 514 -16.18 -4.59 1.14
CA SER A 514 -16.05 -5.97 0.67
C SER A 514 -14.59 -6.43 0.62
N LEU A 515 -14.38 -7.73 0.39
CA LEU A 515 -13.06 -8.33 0.22
C LEU A 515 -12.88 -8.85 -1.20
N THR A 516 -11.70 -8.62 -1.77
CA THR A 516 -11.30 -9.24 -3.04
C THR A 516 -10.95 -10.72 -2.84
N GLU A 517 -10.71 -11.43 -3.94
CA GLU A 517 -10.23 -12.83 -3.90
C GLU A 517 -8.88 -13.00 -3.17
N SER A 518 -8.05 -11.95 -3.10
CA SER A 518 -6.78 -11.92 -2.34
C SER A 518 -6.94 -11.33 -0.93
N ARG A 519 -8.17 -11.00 -0.53
CA ARG A 519 -8.53 -10.38 0.75
C ARG A 519 -7.95 -8.98 0.95
N MET A 520 -7.86 -8.22 -0.14
CA MET A 520 -7.81 -6.77 -0.06
C MET A 520 -9.18 -6.22 0.29
N MET A 521 -9.23 -5.12 1.04
CA MET A 521 -10.48 -4.46 1.37
C MET A 521 -10.83 -3.44 0.29
N LEU A 522 -12.12 -3.41 -0.06
CA LEU A 522 -12.75 -2.36 -0.85
C LEU A 522 -13.71 -1.58 0.05
N PRO A 523 -13.74 -0.23 0.00
CA PRO A 523 -12.81 0.65 -0.71
C PRO A 523 -11.35 0.49 -0.24
N ALA A 524 -10.37 0.88 -1.07
CA ALA A 524 -8.94 0.72 -0.75
C ALA A 524 -8.54 1.40 0.57
N ALA A 525 -9.08 2.60 0.83
CA ALA A 525 -8.92 3.34 2.08
C ALA A 525 -9.74 2.70 3.21
N SER A 526 -9.28 1.55 3.70
CA SER A 526 -9.93 0.75 4.73
C SER A 526 -8.93 0.07 5.66
N VAL A 527 -9.34 -0.15 6.91
CA VAL A 527 -8.54 -0.83 7.94
C VAL A 527 -9.43 -1.84 8.65
N SER A 528 -8.92 -3.04 8.93
CA SER A 528 -9.58 -4.04 9.78
C SER A 528 -8.58 -4.62 10.78
N ALA A 529 -8.99 -4.83 12.02
CA ALA A 529 -8.12 -5.35 13.07
C ALA A 529 -8.88 -6.12 14.15
N TYR A 530 -8.16 -7.01 14.83
CA TYR A 530 -8.53 -7.44 16.18
C TYR A 530 -8.21 -6.35 17.20
N VAL A 531 -8.75 -6.45 18.41
CA VAL A 531 -8.42 -5.58 19.55
C VAL A 531 -8.26 -6.45 20.80
N MET A 532 -7.17 -6.24 21.54
CA MET A 532 -6.81 -7.01 22.74
C MET A 532 -6.53 -6.06 23.89
N SER A 533 -7.12 -6.33 25.06
CA SER A 533 -7.06 -5.43 26.23
C SER A 533 -5.95 -5.77 27.24
N ASN A 534 -5.29 -6.91 27.09
CA ASN A 534 -4.26 -7.34 28.03
C ASN A 534 -3.10 -6.32 28.06
N PRO A 535 -2.70 -5.82 29.24
CA PRO A 535 -1.66 -4.79 29.35
C PRO A 535 -0.27 -5.26 28.92
N GLU A 536 -0.02 -6.58 28.88
CA GLU A 536 1.24 -7.16 28.40
C GLU A 536 1.25 -7.44 26.90
N ALA A 537 0.11 -7.23 26.21
CA ALA A 537 0.00 -7.42 24.78
C ALA A 537 0.91 -6.45 24.01
N LYS A 538 1.72 -7.00 23.11
CA LYS A 538 2.66 -6.24 22.28
C LYS A 538 2.62 -6.74 20.85
N TYR A 539 2.87 -5.84 19.91
CA TYR A 539 3.12 -6.24 18.53
C TYR A 539 4.42 -7.03 18.43
N PHE A 540 4.38 -8.20 17.77
CA PHE A 540 5.53 -9.04 17.49
C PHE A 540 5.46 -9.56 16.05
N SER A 541 6.58 -10.08 15.53
CA SER A 541 6.58 -10.81 14.25
C SER A 541 6.56 -12.30 14.52
N VAL A 542 5.60 -13.02 13.96
CA VAL A 542 5.59 -14.50 13.94
C VAL A 542 6.89 -15.03 13.32
N GLY A 543 7.42 -14.31 12.31
CA GLY A 543 8.62 -14.72 11.59
C GLY A 543 8.31 -15.85 10.62
N LYS A 544 9.27 -16.76 10.42
CA LYS A 544 9.09 -17.92 9.54
C LYS A 544 8.50 -19.11 10.31
N VAL A 545 7.65 -19.89 9.64
CA VAL A 545 6.95 -21.06 10.18
C VAL A 545 7.33 -22.34 9.45
N THR A 546 7.45 -23.44 10.19
CA THR A 546 7.82 -24.76 9.65
C THR A 546 6.60 -25.47 9.07
N ARG A 547 6.84 -26.47 8.22
CA ARG A 547 5.80 -27.32 7.63
C ARG A 547 4.83 -27.89 8.67
N ALA A 548 5.34 -28.41 9.80
CA ALA A 548 4.52 -28.97 10.86
C ALA A 548 3.51 -27.96 11.45
N GLN A 549 3.89 -26.69 11.57
CA GLN A 549 2.95 -25.66 12.02
C GLN A 549 1.91 -25.32 10.95
N VAL A 550 2.27 -25.37 9.67
CA VAL A 550 1.31 -25.13 8.58
C VAL A 550 0.30 -26.27 8.49
N GLU A 551 0.72 -27.53 8.65
CA GLU A 551 -0.16 -28.70 8.71
C GLU A 551 -1.15 -28.59 9.88
N ASP A 552 -0.65 -28.26 11.07
CA ASP A 552 -1.48 -28.01 12.26
C ASP A 552 -2.44 -26.83 12.08
N TYR A 553 -1.97 -25.73 11.50
CA TYR A 553 -2.78 -24.55 11.20
C TYR A 553 -3.90 -24.85 10.21
N ALA A 554 -3.59 -25.57 9.13
CA ALA A 554 -4.56 -25.99 8.12
C ALA A 554 -5.67 -26.86 8.73
N ALA A 555 -5.29 -27.81 9.61
CA ALA A 555 -6.23 -28.64 10.33
C ALA A 555 -7.15 -27.82 11.26
N ARG A 556 -6.61 -26.88 12.04
CA ARG A 556 -7.39 -26.01 12.93
C ARG A 556 -8.34 -25.07 12.18
N LYS A 557 -7.91 -24.60 11.01
CA LYS A 557 -8.70 -23.74 10.12
C LYS A 557 -9.68 -24.51 9.24
N ASN A 558 -9.60 -25.84 9.23
CA ASN A 558 -10.40 -26.74 8.40
C ASN A 558 -10.27 -26.43 6.90
N ILE A 559 -9.02 -26.26 6.43
CA ILE A 559 -8.68 -26.06 5.02
C ILE A 559 -7.63 -27.07 4.56
N PRO A 560 -7.51 -27.35 3.25
CA PRO A 560 -6.40 -28.14 2.71
C PRO A 560 -5.04 -27.53 3.04
N PHE A 561 -4.03 -28.38 3.21
CA PHE A 561 -2.67 -27.97 3.51
C PHE A 561 -2.09 -27.03 2.43
N GLU A 562 -2.34 -27.34 1.16
CA GLU A 562 -1.87 -26.56 0.01
C GLU A 562 -2.49 -25.16 -0.02
N GLU A 563 -3.72 -25.02 0.49
CA GLU A 563 -4.36 -23.72 0.63
C GLU A 563 -3.70 -22.89 1.74
N ALA A 564 -3.39 -23.49 2.89
CA ALA A 564 -2.64 -22.82 3.95
C ALA A 564 -1.23 -22.42 3.49
N GLU A 565 -0.52 -23.30 2.76
CA GLU A 565 0.78 -22.99 2.17
C GLU A 565 0.71 -21.78 1.23
N LYS A 566 -0.33 -21.68 0.40
CA LYS A 566 -0.52 -20.56 -0.51
C LYS A 566 -0.62 -19.24 0.25
N TRP A 567 -1.46 -19.18 1.28
CA TRP A 567 -1.68 -17.95 2.05
C TRP A 567 -0.49 -17.58 2.95
N LEU A 568 0.25 -18.57 3.43
CA LEU A 568 1.41 -18.38 4.30
C LEU A 568 2.74 -18.37 3.54
N ALA A 569 2.73 -18.39 2.20
CA ALA A 569 3.92 -18.53 1.34
C ALA A 569 5.06 -17.54 1.68
N SER A 570 4.70 -16.32 2.09
CA SER A 570 5.68 -15.27 2.45
C SER A 570 6.45 -15.59 3.73
N ILE A 571 5.92 -16.46 4.59
CA ILE A 571 6.48 -16.81 5.90
C ILE A 571 6.91 -18.28 6.03
N LEU A 572 6.88 -19.08 4.97
CA LEU A 572 7.37 -20.45 5.03
C LEU A 572 8.90 -20.51 5.18
N THR A 573 9.38 -21.55 5.89
CA THR A 573 10.81 -21.87 5.99
C THR A 573 11.34 -22.65 4.78
N TYR A 574 10.51 -23.01 3.81
CA TYR A 574 10.87 -23.84 2.66
C TYR A 574 10.46 -23.22 1.32
#